data_AF-M1AZF3-F1
#
_entry.id   AF-M1AZF3-F1
#
_cell.length_a   1.000
_cell.length_b   1.000
_cell.length_c   1.000
_cell.angle_alpha   90.00
_cell.angle_beta   90.00
_cell.angle_gamma   90.00
#
_symmetry.space_group_name_H-M   'P 1'
#
loop_
_entity.id
_entity.type
_entity.pdbx_description
1 polymer ?
#
loop_
_entity_poly.entity_id
_entity_poly.type
_entity_poly.pdbx_seq_one_letter_code
_entity_poly.pdbx_strand_id
1 'polypeptide(L)'
;MQLSTALRSAHSSSLFFIKSITSSSSSSINQHLLFVLSNPNWRKHPSLNTLIPSLSPSHFSYFLLQNPNLNPHIVISFFYYLSTRNTLLFKPNPQSYAPFLRILISNNLFRVAERTRLSMIKSGETRDDAVFVMDFVREMRCRFKVDVWGYNKLLMCLSRFVMIDDMKCVYDDMLSDMIKPDIG
;
A
#
# COMPACT_ATOMS: atom_id res chain seq x y z
N MET A 1 21.16 -40.71 12.37
CA MET A 1 20.94 -39.58 11.44
C MET A 1 19.52 -39.67 10.84
N GLN A 2 18.46 -39.49 11.65
CA GLN A 2 17.06 -39.51 11.16
C GLN A 2 16.08 -38.61 11.97
N LEU A 3 16.58 -37.66 12.77
CA LEU A 3 15.73 -36.74 13.55
C LEU A 3 15.52 -35.35 12.89
N SER A 4 16.27 -35.02 11.82
CA SER A 4 16.22 -33.67 11.21
C SER A 4 15.21 -33.51 10.07
N THR A 5 14.73 -34.61 9.48
CA THR A 5 13.81 -34.57 8.31
C THR A 5 12.34 -34.43 8.73
N ALA A 6 11.95 -34.91 9.91
CA ALA A 6 10.58 -34.80 10.42
C ALA A 6 10.21 -33.36 10.83
N LEU A 7 11.15 -32.59 11.38
CA LEU A 7 10.93 -31.21 11.82
C LEU A 7 10.74 -30.21 10.66
N ARG A 8 11.28 -30.49 9.47
CA ARG A 8 11.09 -29.64 8.28
C ARG A 8 9.73 -29.85 7.59
N SER A 9 9.17 -31.05 7.70
CA SER A 9 7.85 -31.39 7.15
C SER A 9 6.72 -30.68 7.90
N ALA A 10 6.76 -30.67 9.24
CA ALA A 10 5.71 -30.04 10.06
C ALA A 10 5.60 -28.51 9.87
N HIS A 11 6.72 -27.83 9.62
CA HIS A 11 6.72 -26.38 9.36
C HIS A 11 6.13 -26.02 7.98
N SER A 12 6.34 -26.88 6.97
CA SER A 12 5.77 -26.70 5.63
C SER A 12 4.25 -26.89 5.66
N SER A 13 3.77 -27.98 6.28
CA SER A 13 2.34 -28.28 6.41
C SER A 13 1.57 -27.21 7.19
N SER A 14 2.19 -26.64 8.24
CA SER A 14 1.64 -25.54 9.02
C SER A 14 1.48 -24.25 8.19
N LEU A 15 2.46 -23.91 7.36
CA LEU A 15 2.39 -22.77 6.44
C LEU A 15 1.31 -22.95 5.35
N PHE A 16 1.14 -24.17 4.83
CA PHE A 16 0.06 -24.47 3.88
C PHE A 16 -1.33 -24.39 4.53
N PHE A 17 -1.48 -24.87 5.76
CA PHE A 17 -2.74 -24.75 6.51
C PHE A 17 -3.07 -23.30 6.89
N ILE A 18 -2.09 -22.52 7.34
CA ILE A 18 -2.27 -21.09 7.64
C ILE A 18 -2.63 -20.32 6.36
N LYS A 19 -1.98 -20.62 5.23
CA LYS A 19 -2.30 -20.02 3.92
C LYS A 19 -3.72 -20.40 3.45
N SER A 20 -4.16 -21.62 3.73
CA SER A 20 -5.52 -22.08 3.39
C SER A 20 -6.60 -21.42 4.27
N ILE A 21 -6.38 -21.30 5.59
CA ILE A 21 -7.33 -20.68 6.53
C ILE A 21 -7.40 -19.16 6.35
N THR A 22 -6.27 -18.51 6.04
CA THR A 22 -6.25 -17.07 5.69
C THR A 22 -6.83 -16.81 4.30
N SER A 23 -6.73 -17.75 3.35
CA SER A 23 -7.32 -17.59 2.01
C SER A 23 -8.84 -17.70 1.99
N SER A 24 -9.45 -18.58 2.79
CA SER A 24 -10.92 -18.73 2.84
C SER A 24 -11.61 -17.55 3.53
N SER A 25 -11.00 -17.01 4.58
CA SER A 25 -11.51 -15.83 5.29
C SER A 25 -11.32 -14.54 4.47
N SER A 26 -10.15 -14.33 3.85
CA SER A 26 -9.88 -13.15 3.03
C SER A 26 -10.68 -13.11 1.72
N SER A 27 -10.91 -14.26 1.08
CA SER A 27 -11.76 -14.34 -0.12
C SER A 27 -13.23 -14.01 0.18
N SER A 28 -13.75 -14.46 1.32
CA SER A 28 -15.10 -14.10 1.80
C SER A 28 -15.25 -12.60 2.07
N ILE A 29 -14.26 -11.97 2.73
CA ILE A 29 -14.25 -10.52 2.97
C ILE A 29 -14.21 -9.73 1.66
N ASN A 30 -13.39 -10.14 0.70
CA ASN A 30 -13.28 -9.47 -0.59
C ASN A 30 -14.58 -9.50 -1.40
N GLN A 31 -15.26 -10.65 -1.45
CA GLN A 31 -16.54 -10.77 -2.14
C GLN A 31 -17.60 -9.86 -1.52
N HIS A 32 -17.66 -9.82 -0.18
CA HIS A 32 -18.56 -8.90 0.53
C HIS A 32 -18.22 -7.43 0.29
N LEU A 33 -16.94 -7.05 0.30
CA LEU A 33 -16.52 -5.68 -0.01
C LEU A 33 -16.91 -5.29 -1.44
N LEU A 34 -16.68 -6.18 -2.41
CA LEU A 34 -17.03 -5.92 -3.80
C LEU A 34 -18.54 -5.74 -3.95
N PHE A 35 -19.33 -6.61 -3.31
CA PHE A 35 -20.78 -6.49 -3.28
C PHE A 35 -21.23 -5.14 -2.68
N VAL A 36 -20.71 -4.78 -1.51
CA VAL A 36 -21.06 -3.52 -0.84
C VAL A 36 -20.69 -2.31 -1.70
N LEU A 37 -19.45 -2.26 -2.22
CA LEU A 37 -18.94 -1.13 -3.01
C LEU A 37 -19.59 -1.00 -4.39
N SER A 38 -20.23 -2.06 -4.90
CA SER A 38 -21.03 -2.00 -6.13
C SER A 38 -22.38 -1.30 -5.93
N ASN A 39 -22.80 -1.06 -4.69
CA ASN A 39 -24.05 -0.35 -4.41
C ASN A 39 -23.86 1.19 -4.49
N PRO A 40 -24.77 1.94 -5.14
CA PRO A 40 -24.68 3.41 -5.23
C PRO A 40 -24.59 4.13 -3.88
N ASN A 41 -25.22 3.55 -2.84
CA ASN A 41 -25.26 4.08 -1.48
C ASN A 41 -24.41 3.27 -0.49
N TRP A 42 -23.29 2.68 -0.95
CA TRP A 42 -22.44 1.78 -0.16
C TRP A 42 -22.06 2.33 1.23
N ARG A 43 -21.91 3.66 1.39
CA ARG A 43 -21.59 4.31 2.68
C ARG A 43 -22.64 4.09 3.77
N LYS A 44 -23.91 3.87 3.38
CA LYS A 44 -25.02 3.61 4.31
C LYS A 44 -25.34 2.13 4.43
N HIS A 45 -24.59 1.27 3.75
CA HIS A 45 -24.88 -0.15 3.73
C HIS A 45 -24.62 -0.75 5.13
N PRO A 46 -25.58 -1.48 5.73
CA PRO A 46 -25.47 -1.96 7.11
C PRO A 46 -24.28 -2.90 7.32
N SER A 47 -23.95 -3.71 6.31
CA SER A 47 -22.77 -4.60 6.35
C SER A 47 -21.43 -3.84 6.40
N LEU A 48 -21.40 -2.54 6.08
CA LEU A 48 -20.15 -1.78 6.18
C LEU A 48 -19.71 -1.67 7.65
N ASN A 49 -20.64 -1.45 8.57
CA ASN A 49 -20.35 -1.33 9.99
C ASN A 49 -19.81 -2.64 10.59
N THR A 50 -20.16 -3.79 10.02
CA THR A 50 -19.65 -5.09 10.46
C THR A 50 -18.33 -5.46 9.79
N LEU A 51 -18.08 -4.97 8.57
CA LEU A 51 -16.83 -5.23 7.82
C LEU A 51 -15.69 -4.31 8.23
N ILE A 52 -15.98 -3.07 8.62
CA ILE A 52 -14.97 -2.07 8.99
C ILE A 52 -14.01 -2.56 10.09
N PRO A 53 -14.50 -3.15 11.22
CA PRO A 53 -13.61 -3.57 12.30
C PRO A 53 -12.68 -4.73 11.93
N SER A 54 -13.02 -5.55 10.94
CA SER A 54 -12.19 -6.66 10.46
C SER A 54 -11.25 -6.26 9.32
N LEU A 55 -11.39 -5.03 8.79
CA LEU A 55 -10.59 -4.56 7.68
C LEU A 55 -9.23 -4.05 8.14
N SER A 56 -8.19 -4.77 7.75
CA SER A 56 -6.80 -4.35 7.97
C SER A 56 -6.24 -3.70 6.70
N PRO A 57 -5.10 -2.99 6.78
CA PRO A 57 -4.38 -2.52 5.60
C PRO A 57 -4.06 -3.63 4.61
N SER A 58 -3.71 -4.84 5.08
CA SER A 58 -3.43 -6.00 4.21
C SER A 58 -4.67 -6.52 3.50
N HIS A 59 -5.82 -6.57 4.17
CA HIS A 59 -7.10 -6.90 3.52
C HIS A 59 -7.43 -5.89 2.42
N PHE A 60 -7.24 -4.60 2.69
CA PHE A 60 -7.44 -3.54 1.69
C PHE A 60 -6.47 -3.67 0.50
N SER A 61 -5.17 -3.88 0.74
CA SER A 61 -4.19 -4.11 -0.33
C SER A 61 -4.60 -5.28 -1.22
N TYR A 62 -4.95 -6.41 -0.59
CA TYR A 62 -5.32 -7.62 -1.28
C TYR A 62 -6.60 -7.43 -2.10
N PHE A 63 -7.61 -6.77 -1.54
CA PHE A 63 -8.84 -6.41 -2.23
C PHE A 63 -8.56 -5.61 -3.52
N LEU A 64 -7.71 -4.57 -3.45
CA LEU A 64 -7.39 -3.76 -4.63
C LEU A 64 -6.56 -4.53 -5.67
N LEU A 65 -5.63 -5.38 -5.24
CA LEU A 65 -4.85 -6.24 -6.14
C LEU A 65 -5.72 -7.23 -6.91
N GLN A 66 -6.77 -7.76 -6.28
CA GLN A 66 -7.73 -8.65 -6.95
C GLN A 66 -8.71 -7.91 -7.86
N ASN A 67 -8.87 -6.60 -7.68
CA ASN A 67 -9.86 -5.79 -8.41
C ASN A 67 -9.23 -4.51 -9.01
N PRO A 68 -8.24 -4.64 -9.92
CA PRO A 68 -7.50 -3.50 -10.46
C PRO A 68 -8.36 -2.54 -11.31
N ASN A 69 -9.49 -3.01 -11.84
CA ASN A 69 -10.39 -2.25 -12.70
C ASN A 69 -11.55 -1.60 -11.93
N LEU A 70 -11.51 -1.57 -10.60
CA LEU A 70 -12.50 -0.86 -9.79
C LEU A 70 -12.55 0.62 -10.18
N ASN A 71 -13.76 1.19 -10.14
CA ASN A 71 -13.93 2.62 -10.39
C ASN A 71 -13.06 3.43 -9.42
N PRO A 72 -12.09 4.24 -9.92
CA PRO A 72 -11.12 4.90 -9.07
C PRO A 72 -11.77 5.89 -8.09
N HIS A 73 -12.92 6.50 -8.44
CA HIS A 73 -13.64 7.41 -7.54
C HIS A 73 -14.27 6.67 -6.34
N ILE A 74 -14.72 5.42 -6.54
CA ILE A 74 -15.20 4.56 -5.45
C ILE A 74 -14.02 4.20 -4.56
N VAL A 75 -12.89 3.78 -5.14
CA VAL A 75 -11.68 3.42 -4.39
C VAL A 75 -11.16 4.60 -3.57
N ILE A 76 -11.07 5.80 -4.15
CA ILE A 76 -10.68 7.03 -3.45
C ILE A 76 -11.62 7.30 -2.28
N SER A 77 -12.94 7.28 -2.54
CA SER A 77 -13.95 7.55 -1.53
C SER A 77 -13.90 6.54 -0.38
N PHE A 78 -13.69 5.26 -0.71
CA PHE A 78 -13.60 4.18 0.25
C PHE A 78 -12.31 4.30 1.08
N PHE A 79 -11.17 4.53 0.44
CA PHE A 79 -9.89 4.74 1.15
C PHE A 79 -9.97 5.90 2.14
N TYR A 80 -10.54 7.04 1.73
CA TYR A 80 -10.72 8.17 2.63
C TYR A 80 -11.70 7.86 3.77
N TYR A 81 -12.79 7.15 3.47
CA TYR A 81 -13.72 6.68 4.51
C TYR A 81 -13.02 5.82 5.56
N LEU A 82 -12.21 4.85 5.13
CA LEU A 82 -11.39 4.01 6.01
C LEU A 82 -10.30 4.78 6.76
N SER A 83 -9.84 5.90 6.22
CA SER A 83 -8.80 6.73 6.83
C SER A 83 -9.38 7.85 7.72
N THR A 84 -10.71 7.93 7.88
CA THR A 84 -11.33 8.95 8.74
C THR A 84 -11.28 8.57 10.21
N ARG A 85 -11.46 9.55 11.11
CA ARG A 85 -11.47 9.33 12.56
C ARG A 85 -12.53 8.33 13.04
N ASN A 86 -13.53 8.03 12.23
CA ASN A 86 -14.59 7.09 12.59
C ASN A 86 -14.16 5.61 12.44
N THR A 87 -12.97 5.36 11.89
CA THR A 87 -12.44 4.03 11.57
C THR A 87 -11.05 3.84 12.20
N LEU A 88 -10.93 4.15 13.50
CA LEU A 88 -9.66 4.18 14.28
C LEU A 88 -8.76 2.94 14.14
N LEU A 89 -9.33 1.79 13.75
CA LEU A 89 -8.56 0.54 13.58
C LEU A 89 -7.79 0.48 12.25
N PHE A 90 -8.17 1.27 11.25
CA PHE A 90 -7.52 1.24 9.95
C PHE A 90 -6.42 2.31 9.88
N LYS A 91 -5.17 1.87 10.02
CA LYS A 91 -3.97 2.70 9.85
C LYS A 91 -3.26 2.32 8.54
N PRO A 92 -3.36 3.12 7.47
CA PRO A 92 -2.66 2.84 6.22
C PRO A 92 -1.15 2.73 6.42
N ASN A 93 -0.53 1.80 5.72
CA ASN A 93 0.93 1.61 5.66
C ASN A 93 1.37 1.64 4.19
N PRO A 94 2.68 1.69 3.89
CA PRO A 94 3.14 1.80 2.51
C PRO A 94 2.57 0.72 1.57
N GLN A 95 2.44 -0.50 2.06
CA GLN A 95 1.95 -1.66 1.32
C GLN A 95 0.46 -1.55 0.97
N SER A 96 -0.33 -0.79 1.75
CA SER A 96 -1.73 -0.49 1.41
C SER A 96 -1.89 0.68 0.44
N TYR A 97 -0.94 1.60 0.43
CA TYR A 97 -0.90 2.66 -0.58
C TYR A 97 -0.48 2.17 -1.96
N ALA A 98 0.40 1.17 -2.07
CA ALA A 98 0.94 0.72 -3.36
C ALA A 98 -0.12 0.32 -4.40
N PRO A 99 -1.06 -0.63 -4.15
CA PRO A 99 -2.09 -0.97 -5.13
C PRO A 99 -3.07 0.19 -5.36
N PHE A 100 -3.32 1.02 -4.34
CA PHE A 100 -4.14 2.22 -4.50
C PHE A 100 -3.50 3.21 -5.48
N LEU A 101 -2.20 3.49 -5.33
CA LEU A 101 -1.44 4.33 -6.26
C LEU A 101 -1.43 3.77 -7.68
N ARG A 102 -1.29 2.45 -7.85
CA ARG A 102 -1.36 1.82 -9.18
C ARG A 102 -2.71 2.07 -9.87
N ILE A 103 -3.82 1.99 -9.13
CA ILE A 103 -5.16 2.32 -9.66
C ILE A 103 -5.23 3.80 -10.05
N LEU A 104 -4.75 4.71 -9.20
CA LEU A 104 -4.77 6.14 -9.50
C LEU A 104 -3.95 6.49 -10.74
N ILE A 105 -2.76 5.93 -10.86
CA ILE A 105 -1.82 6.20 -11.96
C ILE A 105 -2.34 5.61 -13.28
N SER A 106 -2.86 4.38 -13.26
CA SER A 106 -3.45 3.75 -14.45
C SER A 106 -4.70 4.48 -14.98
N ASN A 107 -5.40 5.22 -14.11
CA ASN A 107 -6.54 6.05 -14.48
C ASN A 107 -6.18 7.54 -14.69
N ASN A 108 -4.89 7.88 -14.81
CA ASN A 108 -4.38 9.24 -15.03
C ASN A 108 -4.78 10.27 -13.95
N LEU A 109 -5.09 9.83 -12.73
CA LEU A 109 -5.47 10.70 -11.60
C LEU A 109 -4.23 11.25 -10.87
N PHE A 110 -3.29 11.85 -11.60
CA PHE A 110 -1.94 12.18 -11.12
C PHE A 110 -1.92 13.14 -9.92
N ARG A 111 -2.80 14.15 -9.89
CA ARG A 111 -2.89 15.09 -8.76
C ARG A 111 -3.27 14.41 -7.45
N VAL A 112 -4.16 13.41 -7.52
CA VAL A 112 -4.55 12.63 -6.35
C VAL A 112 -3.43 11.65 -6.01
N ALA A 113 -2.85 11.00 -7.02
CA ALA A 113 -1.73 10.09 -6.85
C ALA A 113 -0.52 10.74 -6.16
N GLU A 114 -0.23 12.01 -6.46
CA GLU A 114 0.89 12.74 -5.86
C GLU A 114 0.70 12.93 -4.36
N ARG A 115 -0.47 13.45 -3.98
CA ARG A 115 -0.86 13.59 -2.56
C ARG A 115 -0.82 12.24 -1.85
N THR A 116 -1.32 11.20 -2.50
CA THR A 116 -1.31 9.83 -1.96
C THR A 116 0.12 9.29 -1.81
N ARG A 117 1.04 9.55 -2.75
CA ARG A 117 2.46 9.16 -2.67
C ARG A 117 3.13 9.80 -1.46
N LEU A 118 2.84 11.07 -1.20
CA LEU A 118 3.40 11.77 -0.05
C LEU A 118 2.87 11.21 1.28
N SER A 119 1.59 10.85 1.34
CA SER A 119 1.03 10.14 2.48
C SER A 119 1.64 8.75 2.67
N MET A 120 1.91 8.04 1.58
CA MET A 120 2.64 6.76 1.60
C MET A 120 4.03 6.92 2.21
N ILE A 121 4.83 7.88 1.72
CA ILE A 121 6.18 8.15 2.25
C ILE A 121 6.13 8.44 3.75
N LYS A 122 5.14 9.23 4.21
CA LYS A 122 4.97 9.56 5.63
C LYS A 122 4.51 8.38 6.49
N SER A 123 3.80 7.42 5.91
CA SER A 123 3.25 6.27 6.64
C SER A 123 4.28 5.20 7.00
N GLY A 124 5.47 5.24 6.41
CA GLY A 124 6.53 4.27 6.73
C GLY A 124 7.09 4.49 8.13
N GLU A 125 7.08 3.44 8.96
CA GLU A 125 7.48 3.48 10.38
C GLU A 125 8.76 2.68 10.63
N THR A 126 9.12 1.80 9.71
CA THR A 126 10.28 0.92 9.81
C THR A 126 11.27 1.15 8.67
N ARG A 127 12.48 0.59 8.82
CA ARG A 127 13.47 0.56 7.74
C ARG A 127 12.95 -0.18 6.52
N ASP A 128 12.27 -1.32 6.73
CA ASP A 128 11.69 -2.13 5.64
C ASP A 128 10.61 -1.37 4.88
N ASP A 129 9.80 -0.57 5.59
CA ASP A 129 8.85 0.34 4.97
C ASP A 129 9.54 1.39 4.08
N ALA A 130 10.67 1.94 4.54
CA ALA A 130 11.42 2.92 3.77
C ALA A 130 12.02 2.33 2.49
N VAL A 131 12.58 1.11 2.57
CA VAL A 131 13.04 0.34 1.40
C VAL A 131 11.87 0.12 0.43
N PHE A 132 10.75 -0.39 0.93
CA PHE A 132 9.55 -0.63 0.11
C PHE A 132 9.06 0.64 -0.60
N VAL A 133 9.01 1.77 0.11
CA VAL A 133 8.60 3.05 -0.48
C VAL A 133 9.56 3.48 -1.58
N MET A 134 10.87 3.39 -1.34
CA MET A 134 11.88 3.74 -2.34
C MET A 134 11.72 2.88 -3.59
N ASP A 135 11.67 1.56 -3.44
CA ASP A 135 11.55 0.63 -4.57
C ASP A 135 10.27 0.89 -5.36
N PHE A 136 9.14 1.10 -4.68
CA PHE A 136 7.87 1.42 -5.32
C PHE A 136 7.92 2.74 -6.10
N VAL A 137 8.50 3.80 -5.53
CA VAL A 137 8.62 5.10 -6.19
C VAL A 137 9.50 5.00 -7.44
N ARG A 138 10.62 4.28 -7.35
CA ARG A 138 11.53 4.03 -8.48
C ARG A 138 10.85 3.22 -9.59
N GLU A 139 10.12 2.18 -9.22
CA GLU A 139 9.35 1.35 -10.16
C GLU A 139 8.37 2.20 -10.99
N MET A 140 7.69 3.16 -10.35
CA MET A 140 6.66 3.96 -10.99
C MET A 140 7.19 5.18 -11.75
N ARG A 141 8.49 5.48 -11.67
CA ARG A 141 9.09 6.74 -12.15
C ARG A 141 8.86 7.02 -13.63
N CYS A 142 8.86 5.98 -14.46
CA CYS A 142 8.63 6.09 -15.90
C CYS A 142 7.19 6.46 -16.28
N ARG A 143 6.21 6.15 -15.43
CA ARG A 143 4.77 6.43 -15.67
C ARG A 143 4.24 7.59 -14.83
N PHE A 144 4.89 7.86 -13.71
CA PHE A 144 4.46 8.85 -12.74
C PHE A 144 5.68 9.54 -12.14
N LYS A 145 6.11 10.62 -12.82
CA LYS A 145 7.31 11.38 -12.45
C LYS A 145 7.26 11.89 -11.01
N VAL A 146 8.43 11.96 -10.40
CA VAL A 146 8.61 12.49 -9.05
C VAL A 146 9.07 13.94 -9.17
N ASP A 147 8.44 14.83 -8.43
CA ASP A 147 8.82 16.24 -8.37
C ASP A 147 9.89 16.46 -7.28
N VAL A 148 10.45 17.67 -7.22
CA VAL A 148 11.45 18.05 -6.20
C VAL A 148 10.96 17.77 -4.78
N TRP A 149 9.67 17.98 -4.50
CA TRP A 149 9.13 17.79 -3.17
C TRP A 149 8.98 16.31 -2.82
N GLY A 150 8.56 15.47 -3.76
CA GLY A 150 8.53 14.03 -3.62
C GLY A 150 9.92 13.45 -3.34
N TYR A 151 10.95 13.89 -4.07
CA TYR A 151 12.34 13.49 -3.83
C TYR A 151 12.82 13.92 -2.45
N ASN A 152 12.62 15.18 -2.07
CA ASN A 152 13.02 15.68 -0.75
C ASN A 152 12.33 14.90 0.38
N LYS A 153 11.04 14.56 0.22
CA LYS A 153 10.34 13.72 1.21
C LYS A 153 10.86 12.30 1.26
N LEU A 154 11.24 11.71 0.13
CA LEU A 154 11.85 10.38 0.10
C LEU A 154 13.23 10.38 0.76
N LEU A 155 14.07 11.38 0.47
CA LEU A 155 15.38 11.56 1.13
C LEU A 155 15.25 11.74 2.65
N MET A 156 14.30 12.57 3.10
CA MET A 156 13.97 12.70 4.52
C MET A 156 13.49 11.38 5.13
N CYS A 157 12.71 10.58 4.40
CA CYS A 157 12.24 9.28 4.89
C CYS A 157 13.41 8.33 5.15
N LEU A 158 14.35 8.23 4.21
CA LEU A 158 15.55 7.39 4.29
C LEU A 158 16.52 7.88 5.36
N SER A 159 16.66 9.20 5.54
CA SER A 159 17.58 9.77 6.54
C SER A 159 17.17 9.44 7.97
N ARG A 160 15.85 9.31 8.26
CA ARG A 160 15.36 8.84 9.58
C ARG A 160 15.92 7.48 9.98
N PHE A 161 16.26 6.64 9.00
CA PHE A 161 16.81 5.30 9.21
C PHE A 161 18.30 5.20 8.86
N VAL A 162 18.98 6.34 8.64
CA VAL A 162 20.42 6.42 8.34
C VAL A 162 20.81 5.59 7.11
N MET A 163 19.92 5.53 6.10
CA MET A 163 20.11 4.74 4.88
C MET A 163 20.94 5.51 3.84
N ILE A 164 22.21 5.78 4.15
CA ILE A 164 23.06 6.70 3.38
C ILE A 164 23.26 6.26 1.93
N ASP A 165 23.47 4.98 1.66
CA ASP A 165 23.69 4.50 0.30
C ASP A 165 22.41 4.53 -0.54
N ASP A 166 21.26 4.24 0.07
CA ASP A 166 19.95 4.40 -0.55
C ASP A 166 19.65 5.88 -0.85
N MET A 167 20.03 6.80 0.05
CA MET A 167 19.91 8.24 -0.18
C MET A 167 20.74 8.70 -1.38
N LYS A 168 21.97 8.19 -1.56
CA LYS A 168 22.79 8.47 -2.74
C LYS A 168 22.08 7.99 -4.01
N CYS A 169 21.52 6.78 -4.00
CA CYS A 169 20.78 6.24 -5.14
C CYS A 169 19.57 7.12 -5.50
N VAL A 170 18.80 7.58 -4.51
CA VAL A 170 17.66 8.48 -4.73
C VAL A 170 18.10 9.85 -5.23
N TYR A 171 19.24 10.36 -4.76
CA TYR A 171 19.81 11.60 -5.23
C TYR A 171 20.28 11.49 -6.69
N ASP A 172 20.93 10.39 -7.07
CA ASP A 172 21.32 10.12 -8.46
C ASP A 172 20.08 10.00 -9.36
N ASP A 173 19.02 9.35 -8.87
CA ASP A 173 17.74 9.30 -9.57
C ASP A 173 17.15 10.70 -9.79
N MET A 174 17.20 11.59 -8.80
CA MET A 174 16.74 12.98 -8.90
C MET A 174 17.52 13.77 -9.96
N LEU A 175 18.85 13.61 -9.99
CA LEU A 175 19.70 14.22 -11.01
C LEU A 175 19.41 13.66 -12.40
N SER A 176 19.16 12.35 -12.52
CA SER A 176 18.81 11.70 -13.79
C SER A 176 17.48 12.21 -14.36
N ASP A 177 16.56 12.61 -13.48
CA ASP A 177 15.28 13.23 -13.85
C ASP A 177 15.43 14.75 -14.12
N MET A 178 16.68 15.26 -14.15
CA MET A 178 17.06 16.66 -14.37
C MET A 178 16.49 17.64 -13.33
N ILE A 179 16.22 17.14 -12.11
CA ILE A 179 15.70 17.94 -11.02
C ILE A 179 16.88 18.38 -10.16
N LYS A 180 17.02 19.70 -10.00
CA LYS A 180 18.05 20.26 -9.14
C LYS A 180 17.67 20.06 -7.67
N PRO A 181 18.59 19.57 -6.83
CA PRO A 181 18.40 19.53 -5.38
C PRO A 181 18.08 20.93 -4.89
N ASP A 182 16.98 21.05 -4.16
CA ASP A 182 16.62 22.27 -3.46
C ASP A 182 16.83 22.03 -1.97
N ILE A 183 17.67 22.87 -1.36
CA ILE A 183 17.92 22.89 0.07
C ILE A 183 16.84 23.80 0.65
N GLY A 184 15.61 23.27 0.72
CA GLY A 184 14.46 24.03 1.21
C GLY A 184 14.67 24.63 2.59
#